data_AF-A0A7W7DFP9-F1
#
_entry.id   AF-A0A7W7DFP9-F1
#
_cell.length_a   1.000
_cell.length_b   1.000
_cell.length_c   1.000
_cell.angle_alpha   90.00
_cell.angle_beta   90.00
_cell.angle_gamma   90.00
#
_symmetry.space_group_name_H-M   'P 1'
#
loop_
_entity.id
_entity.type
_entity.pdbx_description
1 polymer ?
#
loop_
_entity_poly.entity_id
_entity_poly.type
_entity_poly.pdbx_seq_one_letter_code
_entity_poly.pdbx_strand_id
1 'polypeptide(L)'
;MSGTRGLRERLASVAGVWEGSYTHLTPAGAVLETYRSRQETRLDGDRWYERIIYLRDGAAPEVLDFRARFEGDDLVFDAAEFEGGARLVDGRFLLFPYRWSAEPGVEVVELVTFSGDDYKSRLWKRLRDGRLEQVTVIEEHRVPGEEPEIWH
;
A
#
# COMPACT_ATOMS: atom_id res chain seq x y z
N MET A 1 -20.27 -10.55 19.92
CA MET A 1 -19.07 -11.13 19.27
C MET A 1 -18.99 -10.52 17.89
N SER A 2 -18.14 -9.51 17.69
CA SER A 2 -17.89 -9.00 16.33
C SER A 2 -17.02 -10.04 15.64
N GLY A 3 -17.55 -10.71 14.62
CA GLY A 3 -16.77 -11.66 13.83
C GLY A 3 -15.60 -10.94 13.18
N THR A 4 -14.40 -11.51 13.23
CA THR A 4 -13.22 -10.94 12.58
C THR A 4 -13.51 -10.77 11.10
N ARG A 5 -13.49 -9.53 10.62
CA ARG A 5 -13.70 -9.18 9.22
C ARG A 5 -12.63 -9.86 8.35
N GLY A 6 -13.03 -10.54 7.28
CA GLY A 6 -12.11 -11.17 6.34
C GLY A 6 -11.37 -10.16 5.45
N LEU A 7 -10.30 -10.57 4.76
CA LEU A 7 -9.50 -9.68 3.89
C LEU A 7 -10.36 -8.93 2.88
N ARG A 8 -11.24 -9.65 2.17
CA ARG A 8 -12.13 -9.05 1.18
C ARG A 8 -13.04 -7.96 1.75
N GLU A 9 -13.69 -8.24 2.88
CA GLU A 9 -14.57 -7.28 3.54
C GLU A 9 -13.79 -6.05 4.04
N ARG A 10 -12.53 -6.25 4.47
CA ARG A 10 -11.64 -5.15 4.86
C ARG A 10 -11.28 -4.29 3.66
N LEU A 11 -10.83 -4.90 2.57
CA LEU A 11 -10.50 -4.17 1.33
C LEU A 11 -11.71 -3.44 0.76
N ALA A 12 -12.89 -4.06 0.81
CA ALA A 12 -14.15 -3.42 0.41
C ALA A 12 -14.44 -2.15 1.23
N SER A 13 -14.18 -2.16 2.55
CA SER A 13 -14.45 -0.97 3.39
C SER A 13 -13.43 0.15 3.24
N VAL A 14 -12.22 -0.16 2.74
CA VAL A 14 -11.17 0.84 2.50
C VAL A 14 -10.99 1.23 1.04
N ALA A 15 -11.72 0.60 0.12
CA ALA A 15 -11.74 1.00 -1.28
C ALA A 15 -12.23 2.45 -1.42
N GLY A 16 -11.52 3.25 -2.19
CA GLY A 16 -11.77 4.66 -2.41
C GLY A 16 -10.49 5.45 -2.58
N VAL A 17 -10.63 6.77 -2.46
CA VAL A 17 -9.55 7.74 -2.58
C VAL A 17 -8.97 8.09 -1.21
N TRP A 18 -7.64 8.15 -1.15
CA TRP A 18 -6.84 8.46 0.01
C TRP A 18 -5.83 9.54 -0.34
N GLU A 19 -5.60 10.48 0.57
CA GLU A 19 -4.53 11.46 0.47
C GLU A 19 -3.64 11.37 1.69
N GLY A 20 -2.35 11.62 1.50
CA GLY A 20 -1.38 11.40 2.56
C GLY A 20 -0.01 11.97 2.27
N SER A 21 0.96 11.47 3.02
CA SER A 21 2.37 11.80 2.83
C SER A 21 3.24 10.57 2.98
N TYR A 22 4.35 10.57 2.24
CA TYR A 22 5.43 9.60 2.38
C TYR A 22 6.58 10.33 3.05
N THR A 23 7.12 9.75 4.12
CA THR A 23 8.34 10.21 4.77
C THR A 23 9.36 9.10 4.78
N HIS A 24 10.43 9.25 4.02
CA HIS A 24 11.54 8.30 3.98
C HIS A 24 12.57 8.63 5.05
N LEU A 25 12.99 7.61 5.77
CA LEU A 25 13.89 7.68 6.90
C LEU A 25 15.07 6.73 6.71
N THR A 26 16.24 7.16 7.18
CA THR A 26 17.35 6.24 7.45
C THR A 26 16.97 5.24 8.56
N PRO A 27 17.71 4.12 8.72
CA PRO A 27 17.48 3.19 9.84
C PRO A 27 17.64 3.83 11.23
N ALA A 28 18.38 4.94 11.33
CA ALA A 28 18.55 5.71 12.56
C ALA A 28 17.42 6.73 12.82
N GLY A 29 16.44 6.84 11.90
CA GLY A 29 15.31 7.76 12.01
C GLY A 29 15.55 9.16 11.47
N ALA A 30 16.71 9.46 10.87
CA ALA A 30 16.92 10.73 10.19
C ALA A 30 16.05 10.80 8.92
N VAL A 31 15.34 11.92 8.74
CA VAL A 31 14.50 12.19 7.57
C VAL A 31 15.38 12.39 6.33
N LEU A 32 15.10 11.63 5.28
CA LEU A 32 15.71 11.76 3.96
C LEU A 32 14.88 12.70 3.09
N GLU A 33 13.56 12.51 3.09
CA GLU A 33 12.61 13.34 2.36
C GLU A 33 11.17 13.11 2.83
N THR A 34 10.31 14.09 2.55
CA THR A 34 8.86 14.00 2.73
C THR A 34 8.16 14.60 1.52
N TYR A 35 7.10 13.94 1.04
CA TYR A 35 6.28 14.45 -0.05
C TYR A 35 4.83 13.97 0.06
N ARG A 36 3.93 14.65 -0.66
CA ARG A 36 2.49 14.33 -0.65
C ARG A 36 2.20 13.15 -1.58
N SER A 37 1.12 12.43 -1.30
CA SER A 37 0.65 11.35 -2.15
C SER A 37 -0.86 11.32 -2.23
N ARG A 38 -1.34 10.70 -3.30
CA ARG A 38 -2.73 10.30 -3.45
C ARG A 38 -2.77 8.83 -3.84
N GLN A 39 -3.69 8.08 -3.26
CA GLN A 39 -3.89 6.67 -3.57
C GLN A 39 -5.36 6.39 -3.86
N GLU A 40 -5.61 5.70 -4.94
CA GLU A 40 -6.95 5.34 -5.39
C GLU A 40 -7.06 3.82 -5.42
N THR A 41 -8.09 3.28 -4.78
CA THR A 41 -8.24 1.84 -4.61
C THR A 41 -9.64 1.39 -4.94
N ARG A 42 -9.78 0.27 -5.64
CA ARG A 42 -11.07 -0.26 -6.07
C ARG A 42 -11.09 -1.77 -5.97
N LEU A 43 -12.21 -2.31 -5.49
CA LEU A 43 -12.52 -3.73 -5.51
C LEU A 43 -13.64 -3.98 -6.52
N ASP A 44 -13.40 -4.86 -7.48
CA ASP A 44 -14.33 -5.20 -8.56
C ASP A 44 -14.41 -6.71 -8.72
N GLY A 45 -15.48 -7.30 -8.17
CA GLY A 45 -15.58 -8.74 -7.99
C GLY A 45 -14.40 -9.27 -7.16
N ASP A 46 -13.54 -10.06 -7.80
CA ASP A 46 -12.33 -10.68 -7.22
C ASP A 46 -11.03 -9.94 -7.56
N ARG A 47 -11.12 -8.76 -8.18
CA ARG A 47 -9.96 -7.97 -8.58
C ARG A 47 -9.81 -6.73 -7.74
N TRP A 48 -8.60 -6.53 -7.24
CA TRP A 48 -8.15 -5.31 -6.59
C TRP A 48 -7.37 -4.46 -7.59
N TYR A 49 -7.67 -3.17 -7.59
CA TYR A 49 -6.99 -2.15 -8.38
C TYR A 49 -6.48 -1.08 -7.44
N GLU A 50 -5.24 -0.66 -7.64
CA GLU A 50 -4.60 0.37 -6.83
C GLU A 50 -3.75 1.27 -7.72
N ARG A 51 -3.96 2.58 -7.61
CA ARG A 51 -3.16 3.61 -8.26
C ARG A 51 -2.55 4.48 -7.18
N ILE A 52 -1.23 4.66 -7.22
CA ILE A 52 -0.50 5.55 -6.31
C ILE A 52 0.08 6.69 -7.13
N ILE A 53 -0.14 7.91 -6.67
CA ILE A 53 0.33 9.15 -7.30
C ILE A 53 1.24 9.85 -6.29
N TYR A 54 2.53 9.95 -6.61
CA TYR A 54 3.49 10.69 -5.80
C TYR A 54 3.60 12.14 -6.27
N LEU A 55 3.48 13.07 -5.32
CA LEU A 55 3.45 14.52 -5.55
C LEU A 55 4.66 15.15 -4.86
N ARG A 56 5.82 15.01 -5.51
CA ARG A 56 7.10 15.61 -5.09
C ARG A 56 7.18 17.06 -5.54
N ASP A 57 7.64 17.94 -4.66
CA ASP A 57 7.74 19.37 -4.97
C ASP A 57 8.70 19.62 -6.15
N GLY A 58 8.23 20.35 -7.15
CA GLY A 58 9.02 20.69 -8.34
C GLY A 58 9.16 19.56 -9.37
N ALA A 59 8.53 18.40 -9.16
CA ALA A 59 8.51 17.30 -10.12
C ALA A 59 7.11 17.10 -10.72
N ALA A 60 7.06 16.45 -11.89
CA ALA A 60 5.80 15.93 -12.42
C ALA A 60 5.29 14.78 -11.54
N PRO A 61 3.97 14.57 -11.43
CA PRO A 61 3.42 13.42 -10.71
C PRO A 61 3.96 12.10 -11.25
N GLU A 62 4.42 11.24 -10.35
CA GLU A 62 4.79 9.86 -10.66
C GLU A 62 3.60 8.95 -10.35
N VAL A 63 3.22 8.07 -11.27
CA VAL A 63 2.04 7.21 -11.15
C VAL A 63 2.46 5.75 -11.22
N LEU A 64 2.02 4.97 -10.24
CA LEU A 64 2.18 3.52 -10.20
C LEU A 64 0.81 2.85 -10.14
N ASP A 65 0.56 1.92 -11.05
CA ASP A 65 -0.67 1.16 -11.14
C ASP A 65 -0.41 -0.32 -10.80
N PHE A 66 -1.19 -0.84 -9.86
CA PHE A 66 -1.12 -2.20 -9.37
C PHE A 66 -2.47 -2.89 -9.54
N ARG A 67 -2.41 -4.16 -9.86
CA ARG A 67 -3.55 -5.07 -9.94
C ARG A 67 -3.25 -6.29 -9.08
N ALA A 68 -4.30 -6.85 -8.48
CA ALA A 68 -4.21 -8.06 -7.70
C ALA A 68 -5.52 -8.85 -7.72
N ARG A 69 -5.44 -10.14 -7.33
CA ARG A 69 -6.58 -11.06 -7.24
C ARG A 69 -6.56 -11.82 -5.92
N PHE A 70 -7.71 -12.30 -5.49
CA PHE A 70 -7.78 -13.18 -4.33
C PHE A 70 -7.34 -14.60 -4.68
N GLU A 71 -6.48 -15.19 -3.85
CA GLU A 71 -6.13 -16.60 -3.87
C GLU A 71 -6.37 -17.18 -2.46
N GLY A 72 -7.54 -17.76 -2.25
CA GLY A 72 -7.99 -18.13 -0.90
C GLY A 72 -8.25 -16.89 -0.04
N ASP A 73 -7.55 -16.80 1.10
CA ASP A 73 -7.65 -15.69 2.05
C ASP A 73 -6.60 -14.59 1.81
N ASP A 74 -5.73 -14.76 0.82
CA ASP A 74 -4.64 -13.84 0.48
C ASP A 74 -4.97 -13.03 -0.79
N LEU A 75 -4.34 -11.86 -0.92
CA LEU A 75 -4.38 -11.03 -2.12
C LEU A 75 -3.03 -11.12 -2.83
N VAL A 76 -3.01 -11.56 -4.09
CA VAL A 76 -1.79 -11.78 -4.88
C VAL A 76 -1.73 -10.79 -6.04
N PHE A 77 -0.64 -10.03 -6.13
CA PHE A 77 -0.44 -9.01 -7.16
C PHE A 77 -0.01 -9.63 -8.49
N ASP A 78 -0.57 -9.16 -9.60
CA ASP A 78 -0.42 -9.76 -10.94
C ASP A 78 0.33 -8.84 -11.91
N ALA A 79 1.63 -8.69 -11.71
CA ALA A 79 2.49 -8.04 -12.70
C ALA A 79 3.79 -8.83 -12.94
N ALA A 80 4.24 -8.86 -14.20
CA ALA A 80 5.41 -9.64 -14.60
C ALA A 80 6.70 -9.24 -13.86
N GLU A 81 6.77 -7.98 -13.43
CA GLU A 81 7.96 -7.38 -12.80
C GLU A 81 7.81 -7.18 -11.29
N PHE A 82 6.67 -7.58 -10.71
CA PHE A 82 6.35 -7.38 -9.30
C PHE A 82 5.78 -8.64 -8.68
N GLU A 83 6.43 -9.14 -7.64
CA GLU A 83 6.01 -10.31 -6.90
C GLU A 83 5.63 -9.89 -5.47
N GLY A 84 4.43 -10.23 -5.03
CA GLY A 84 3.99 -9.94 -3.67
C GLY A 84 2.60 -10.49 -3.35
N GLY A 85 2.38 -10.73 -2.05
CA GLY A 85 1.12 -11.20 -1.52
C GLY A 85 0.77 -10.52 -0.21
N ALA A 86 -0.46 -10.07 -0.05
CA ALA A 86 -0.93 -9.38 1.14
C ALA A 86 -1.91 -10.27 1.93
N ARG A 87 -1.73 -10.30 3.25
CA ARG A 87 -2.61 -11.04 4.17
C ARG A 87 -3.16 -10.13 5.26
N LEU A 88 -4.42 -10.35 5.64
CA LEU A 88 -5.02 -9.67 6.77
C LEU A 88 -4.69 -10.41 8.08
N VAL A 89 -4.26 -9.65 9.09
CA VAL A 89 -4.00 -10.14 10.44
C VAL A 89 -4.92 -9.40 11.40
N ASP A 90 -5.66 -10.17 12.21
CA ASP A 90 -6.56 -9.65 13.25
C ASP A 90 -7.60 -8.62 12.75
N GLY A 91 -8.06 -8.75 11.51
CA GLY A 91 -9.04 -7.85 10.92
C GLY A 91 -8.55 -6.42 10.66
N ARG A 92 -7.31 -6.08 11.05
CA ARG A 92 -6.83 -4.69 11.18
C ARG A 92 -5.48 -4.41 10.51
N PHE A 93 -4.62 -5.41 10.39
CA PHE A 93 -3.26 -5.22 9.88
C PHE A 93 -3.11 -5.92 8.54
N LEU A 94 -2.71 -5.20 7.49
CA LEU A 94 -2.33 -5.82 6.23
C LEU A 94 -0.81 -5.99 6.22
N LEU A 95 -0.33 -7.22 6.16
CA LEU A 95 1.09 -7.53 5.99
C LEU A 95 1.33 -7.86 4.52
N PHE A 96 2.26 -7.14 3.89
CA PHE A 96 2.51 -7.23 2.46
C PHE A 96 4.02 -7.21 2.15
N PRO A 97 4.68 -8.38 2.13
CA PRO A 97 6.01 -8.52 1.56
C PRO A 97 5.94 -8.52 0.03
N TYR A 98 6.84 -7.78 -0.62
CA TYR A 98 6.96 -7.76 -2.07
C TYR A 98 8.37 -7.41 -2.57
N ARG A 99 8.61 -7.68 -3.85
CA ARG A 99 9.87 -7.43 -4.57
C ARG A 99 9.59 -6.98 -6.01
N TRP A 100 10.49 -6.16 -6.55
CA TRP A 100 10.53 -5.88 -7.98
C TRP A 100 11.64 -6.71 -8.64
N SER A 101 11.34 -7.30 -9.79
CA SER A 101 12.30 -8.11 -10.57
C SER A 101 13.53 -7.31 -11.02
N ALA A 102 13.37 -6.00 -11.22
CA ALA A 102 14.47 -5.09 -11.57
C ALA A 102 15.46 -4.86 -10.43
N GLU A 103 15.09 -5.14 -9.18
CA GLU A 103 15.93 -4.96 -7.99
C GLU A 103 16.01 -6.25 -7.16
N PRO A 104 16.68 -7.31 -7.64
CA PRO A 104 16.65 -8.64 -7.02
C PRO A 104 17.25 -8.72 -5.61
N GLY A 105 18.11 -7.78 -5.23
CA GLY A 105 18.65 -7.66 -3.87
C GLY A 105 17.74 -6.92 -2.90
N VAL A 106 16.57 -6.44 -3.36
CA VAL A 106 15.68 -5.59 -2.58
C VAL A 106 14.37 -6.31 -2.26
N GLU A 107 13.99 -6.21 -0.99
CA GLU A 107 12.69 -6.61 -0.50
C GLU A 107 12.06 -5.47 0.27
N VAL A 108 10.76 -5.28 0.10
CA VAL A 108 9.99 -4.39 0.98
C VAL A 108 9.02 -5.23 1.78
N VAL A 109 9.02 -5.02 3.08
CA VAL A 109 7.96 -5.52 3.96
C VAL A 109 7.11 -4.34 4.37
N GLU A 110 5.90 -4.32 3.85
CA GLU A 110 4.90 -3.34 4.20
C GLU A 110 3.96 -3.84 5.29
N LEU A 111 3.69 -2.98 6.27
CA LEU A 111 2.63 -3.16 7.26
C LEU A 111 1.66 -1.98 7.17
N VAL A 112 0.43 -2.24 6.74
CA VAL A 112 -0.68 -1.28 6.83
C VAL A 112 -1.42 -1.50 8.14
N THR A 113 -1.60 -0.44 8.91
CA THR A 113 -2.45 -0.43 10.09
C THR A 113 -3.68 0.41 9.80
N PHE A 114 -4.84 -0.24 9.75
CA PHE A 114 -6.11 0.46 9.67
C PHE A 114 -6.52 0.94 11.06
N SER A 115 -6.88 2.22 11.18
CA SER A 115 -7.36 2.82 12.43
C SER A 115 -8.72 3.47 12.20
N GLY A 116 -9.65 2.66 11.68
CA GLY A 116 -10.93 3.10 11.13
C GLY A 116 -11.04 2.79 9.65
N ASP A 117 -12.09 3.28 9.01
CA ASP A 117 -12.30 3.18 7.55
C ASP A 117 -11.85 4.45 6.81
N ASP A 118 -11.37 5.45 7.55
CA ASP A 118 -11.03 6.80 7.11
C ASP A 118 -9.60 7.24 7.46
N TYR A 119 -8.88 6.48 8.28
CA TYR A 119 -7.46 6.71 8.57
C TYR A 119 -6.67 5.40 8.58
N LYS A 120 -5.51 5.43 7.93
CA LYS A 120 -4.54 4.34 7.94
C LYS A 120 -3.12 4.90 7.97
N SER A 121 -2.23 4.13 8.57
CA SER A 121 -0.79 4.35 8.47
C SER A 121 -0.11 3.13 7.89
N ARG A 122 1.00 3.35 7.19
CA ARG A 122 1.79 2.28 6.58
C ARG A 122 3.24 2.45 6.97
N LEU A 123 3.89 1.32 7.20
CA LEU A 123 5.32 1.24 7.44
C LEU A 123 5.94 0.34 6.38
N TRP A 124 6.87 0.87 5.61
CA TRP A 124 7.68 0.08 4.68
C TRP A 124 9.06 -0.11 5.27
N LYS A 125 9.50 -1.37 5.37
CA LYS A 125 10.89 -1.70 5.63
C LYS A 125 11.52 -2.10 4.31
N ARG A 126 12.37 -1.23 3.75
CA ARG A 126 13.20 -1.56 2.59
C ARG A 126 14.45 -2.28 3.06
N LEU A 127 14.58 -3.52 2.67
CA LEU A 127 15.69 -4.41 2.96
C LEU A 127 16.54 -4.54 1.70
N ARG A 128 17.86 -4.37 1.82
CA ARG A 128 18.83 -4.72 0.79
C ARG A 128 19.71 -5.85 1.28
N ASP A 129 19.72 -6.96 0.57
CA ASP A 129 20.47 -8.17 0.91
C ASP A 129 20.25 -8.61 2.36
N GLY A 130 18.99 -8.54 2.81
CA GLY A 130 18.55 -8.90 4.17
C GLY A 130 18.86 -7.85 5.25
N ARG A 131 19.40 -6.68 4.90
CA ARG A 131 19.72 -5.61 5.85
C ARG A 131 18.77 -4.43 5.68
N LEU A 132 18.31 -3.86 6.79
CA LEU A 132 17.46 -2.67 6.76
C LEU A 132 18.25 -1.49 6.18
N GLU A 133 17.75 -0.97 5.06
CA GLU A 133 18.36 0.15 4.34
C GLU A 133 17.57 1.43 4.54
N GLN A 134 16.23 1.35 4.55
CA GLN A 134 15.35 2.51 4.67
C GLN A 134 14.03 2.11 5.35
N VAL A 135 13.44 3.05 6.08
CA VAL A 135 12.06 2.97 6.56
C VAL A 135 11.23 4.05 5.89
N THR A 136 10.03 3.73 5.44
CA THR A 136 9.06 4.75 5.02
C THR A 136 7.89 4.76 5.99
N VAL A 137 7.55 5.94 6.50
CA VAL A 137 6.32 6.18 7.25
C VAL A 137 5.34 6.86 6.32
N ILE A 138 4.14 6.30 6.23
CA ILE A 138 3.08 6.82 5.37
C ILE A 138 1.85 7.01 6.24
N GLU A 139 1.23 8.19 6.15
CA GLU A 139 -0.03 8.50 6.83
C GLU A 139 -1.05 8.96 5.81
N GLU A 140 -2.24 8.37 5.85
CA GLU A 140 -3.27 8.56 4.84
C GLU A 140 -4.66 8.72 5.45
N HIS A 141 -5.42 9.65 4.88
CA HIS A 141 -6.81 9.92 5.22
C HIS A 141 -7.68 9.68 3.98
N ARG A 142 -8.87 9.12 4.20
CA ARG A 142 -9.86 8.96 3.14
C ARG A 142 -10.37 10.33 2.70
N VAL A 143 -10.52 10.51 1.39
CA VAL A 143 -11.16 11.69 0.80
C VAL A 143 -12.65 11.39 0.60
N PRO A 144 -13.56 11.99 1.38
CA PRO A 144 -14.99 11.66 1.29
C PRO A 144 -15.63 12.14 -0.01
N GLY A 145 -16.44 11.28 -0.63
CA GLY A 145 -17.21 11.62 -1.83
C GLY A 145 -16.40 11.62 -3.13
N GLU A 146 -15.11 11.29 -3.08
CA GLU A 146 -14.30 11.07 -4.28
C GLU A 146 -14.27 9.60 -4.68
N GLU A 147 -14.36 9.39 -5.99
CA GLU A 147 -14.34 8.07 -6.60
C GLU A 147 -12.99 7.82 -7.29
N PRO A 148 -12.42 6.61 -7.14
CA PRO A 148 -11.23 6.20 -7.89
C PRO A 148 -11.41 6.33 -9.40
N GLU A 149 -10.35 6.67 -10.13
CA GLU A 149 -10.37 6.61 -11.58
C GLU A 149 -10.58 5.16 -12.05
N ILE A 150 -11.42 4.99 -13.08
CA ILE A 150 -11.64 3.69 -13.70
C ILE A 150 -10.69 3.53 -14.88
N TRP A 151 -9.76 2.60 -14.73
CA TRP A 151 -8.83 2.15 -15.75
C TRP A 151 -8.93 0.62 -15.90
N HIS A 152 -8.59 0.11 -17.09
CA HIS A 152 -8.75 -1.29 -17.47
C HIS A 152 -7.41 -1.97 -17.69
#